data_AF-A0A397UG13-F1
#
_entry.id   AF-A0A397UG13-F1
#
_cell.length_a   1.000
_cell.length_b   1.000
_cell.length_c   1.000
_cell.angle_alpha   90.00
_cell.angle_beta   90.00
_cell.angle_gamma   90.00
#
_symmetry.space_group_name_H-M   'P 1'
#
loop_
_entity.id
_entity.type
_entity.pdbx_description
1 polymer ?
#
loop_
_entity_poly.entity_id
_entity_poly.type
_entity_poly.pdbx_seq_one_letter_code
_entity_poly.pdbx_strand_id
1 'polypeptide(L)'
;MTDAVIMNLGFYKALDYRSEIRAVFELKKDVLESHIHQAIAELIVANIVSNYAVFMVFTDLNKAWLFYWFTNDKQVVMSQIETSGEAITIIERALVRSSIATTTTTTVDPNFLIEMRPKVKFDFDDDNDIANMKDMFDDMTEKEITGWKVRRALRLLQNTPGFQLDKDYVDMYSSMYS
;
A
#
# COMPACT_ATOMS: atom_id res chain seq x y z
N MET A 1 4.63 5.24 10.83
CA MET A 1 4.56 3.79 11.15
C MET A 1 3.12 3.44 10.98
N THR A 2 2.81 2.39 10.21
CA THR A 2 1.43 1.96 10.05
C THR A 2 0.86 1.55 11.40
N ASP A 3 -0.29 2.11 11.76
CA ASP A 3 -0.88 1.95 13.09
C ASP A 3 -1.49 0.55 13.28
N ALA A 4 -2.06 -0.02 12.22
CA ALA A 4 -2.52 -1.41 12.24
C ALA A 4 -2.46 -2.06 10.85
N VAL A 5 -2.31 -3.38 10.83
CA VAL A 5 -2.32 -4.19 9.60
C VAL A 5 -3.25 -5.38 9.75
N ILE A 6 -3.89 -5.77 8.65
CA ILE A 6 -4.60 -7.05 8.54
C ILE A 6 -3.79 -7.94 7.62
N MET A 7 -3.51 -9.16 8.08
CA MET A 7 -2.66 -10.13 7.38
C MET A 7 -3.21 -11.55 7.51
N ASN A 8 -2.82 -12.43 6.59
CA ASN A 8 -3.18 -13.85 6.69
C ASN A 8 -2.44 -14.52 7.86
N LEU A 9 -3.13 -15.39 8.63
CA LEU A 9 -2.55 -16.15 9.75
C LEU A 9 -1.55 -17.24 9.33
N GLY A 10 -1.43 -17.53 8.03
CA GLY A 10 -0.55 -18.55 7.50
C GLY A 10 0.92 -18.14 7.66
N PHE A 11 1.59 -18.75 8.66
CA PHE A 11 3.02 -18.63 8.97
C PHE A 11 3.47 -17.45 9.84
N TYR A 12 3.06 -17.47 11.11
CA TYR A 12 3.82 -16.87 12.23
C TYR A 12 5.28 -17.42 12.38
N LYS A 13 5.72 -18.36 11.52
CA LYS A 13 7.02 -19.03 11.58
C LYS A 13 8.04 -18.54 10.54
N ALA A 14 7.67 -17.68 9.59
CA ALA A 14 8.61 -17.09 8.65
C ALA A 14 9.05 -15.71 9.16
N LEU A 15 10.35 -15.42 9.06
CA LEU A 15 10.98 -14.16 9.52
C LEU A 15 10.50 -12.89 8.76
N ASP A 16 9.54 -13.01 7.84
CA ASP A 16 9.03 -11.92 7.01
C ASP A 16 7.50 -11.88 6.95
N TYR A 17 6.90 -11.51 8.08
CA TYR A 17 5.45 -11.38 8.25
C TYR A 17 4.82 -10.30 7.33
N ARG A 18 5.62 -9.42 6.71
CA ARG A 18 5.13 -8.31 5.88
C ARG A 18 4.63 -8.77 4.51
N SER A 19 5.07 -9.95 4.05
CA SER A 19 4.63 -10.55 2.80
C SER A 19 3.12 -10.87 2.78
N GLU A 20 2.50 -11.02 3.95
CA GLU A 20 1.10 -11.46 4.08
C GLU A 20 0.10 -10.33 4.31
N ILE A 21 0.54 -9.07 4.25
CA ILE A 21 -0.31 -7.89 4.47
C ILE A 21 -1.40 -7.83 3.39
N ARG A 22 -2.66 -7.68 3.81
CA ARG A 22 -3.83 -7.52 2.93
C ARG A 22 -4.45 -6.13 3.02
N ALA A 23 -4.37 -5.52 4.21
CA ALA A 23 -4.81 -4.16 4.46
C ALA A 23 -3.86 -3.46 5.43
N VAL A 24 -3.71 -2.15 5.25
CA VAL A 24 -2.99 -1.25 6.17
C VAL A 24 -3.94 -0.17 6.68
N PHE A 25 -3.71 0.26 7.91
CA PHE A 25 -4.51 1.29 8.58
C PHE A 25 -3.61 2.42 9.05
N GLU A 26 -3.95 3.63 8.63
CA GLU A 26 -3.44 4.87 9.19
C GLU A 26 -4.56 5.49 10.03
N LEU A 27 -4.31 5.64 11.33
CA LEU A 27 -5.27 6.12 12.30
C LEU A 27 -4.91 7.54 12.72
N LYS A 28 -5.88 8.45 12.68
CA LYS A 28 -5.69 9.81 13.19
C LYS A 28 -6.79 10.19 14.16
N LYS A 29 -6.50 11.11 15.07
CA LYS A 29 -7.55 11.74 15.89
C LYS A 29 -8.50 12.55 15.02
N ASP A 30 -7.92 13.29 14.08
CA ASP A 30 -8.63 14.06 13.06
C ASP A 30 -8.02 13.76 11.69
N VAL A 31 -8.87 13.40 10.73
CA VAL A 31 -8.47 13.16 9.35
C VAL A 31 -8.30 14.51 8.65
N LEU A 32 -7.05 14.86 8.31
CA LEU A 32 -6.68 16.12 7.67
C LEU A 32 -6.00 15.85 6.33
N GLU A 33 -6.13 16.79 5.39
CA GLU A 33 -5.52 16.69 4.06
C GLU A 33 -4.00 16.53 4.10
N SER A 34 -3.34 17.18 5.07
CA SER A 34 -1.89 17.07 5.31
C SER A 34 -1.43 15.63 5.62
N HIS A 35 -2.32 14.75 6.06
CA HIS A 35 -1.99 13.36 6.38
C HIS A 35 -2.13 12.41 5.17
N ILE A 36 -2.74 12.86 4.06
CA ILE A 36 -3.02 12.02 2.89
C ILE A 36 -1.72 11.48 2.27
N HIS A 37 -0.68 12.31 2.17
CA HIS A 37 0.61 11.88 1.60
C HIS A 37 1.24 10.75 2.41
N GLN A 38 1.14 10.78 3.74
CA GLN A 38 1.59 9.68 4.59
C GLN A 38 0.78 8.41 4.28
N ALA A 39 -0.55 8.50 4.21
CA ALA A 39 -1.39 7.35 3.93
C ALA A 39 -1.09 6.72 2.54
N ILE A 40 -0.85 7.55 1.53
CA ILE A 40 -0.46 7.09 0.18
C ILE A 40 0.93 6.44 0.19
N ALA A 41 1.90 7.02 0.90
CA ALA A 41 3.23 6.43 1.01
C ALA A 41 3.19 5.08 1.72
N GLU A 42 2.36 4.93 2.76
CA GLU A 42 2.16 3.65 3.43
C GLU A 42 1.50 2.62 2.53
N LEU A 43 0.51 3.00 1.72
CA LEU A 43 -0.08 2.11 0.71
C LEU A 43 0.97 1.63 -0.30
N ILE A 44 1.84 2.52 -0.80
CA ILE A 44 2.92 2.18 -1.73
C ILE A 44 3.89 1.18 -1.08
N VAL A 45 4.35 1.47 0.13
CA VAL A 45 5.27 0.59 0.86
C VAL A 45 4.62 -0.76 1.11
N ALA A 46 3.38 -0.80 1.59
CA ALA A 46 2.65 -2.03 1.83
C ALA A 46 2.48 -2.87 0.55
N ASN A 47 2.21 -2.21 -0.58
CA ASN A 47 2.15 -2.89 -1.86
C ASN A 47 3.52 -3.37 -2.37
N ILE A 48 4.64 -2.76 -1.97
CA ILE A 48 5.97 -3.28 -2.31
C ILE A 48 6.29 -4.53 -1.47
N VAL A 49 6.01 -4.50 -0.17
CA VAL A 49 6.42 -5.56 0.77
C VAL A 49 5.49 -6.77 0.78
N SER A 50 4.20 -6.59 0.46
CA SER A 50 3.23 -7.68 0.45
C SER A 50 3.32 -8.52 -0.83
N ASN A 51 2.93 -9.78 -0.77
CA ASN A 51 2.66 -10.62 -1.94
C ASN A 51 1.24 -10.41 -2.50
N TYR A 52 0.37 -9.74 -1.76
CA TYR A 52 -1.04 -9.56 -2.09
C TYR A 52 -1.33 -8.15 -2.60
N ALA A 53 -2.48 -8.03 -3.28
CA ALA A 53 -3.08 -6.73 -3.56
C ALA A 53 -3.55 -6.08 -2.24
N VAL A 54 -2.96 -4.94 -1.89
CA VAL A 54 -3.22 -4.24 -0.63
C VAL A 54 -4.17 -3.07 -0.85
N PHE A 55 -4.96 -2.77 0.17
CA PHE A 55 -5.68 -1.50 0.30
C PHE A 55 -5.33 -0.83 1.62
N MET A 56 -5.48 0.49 1.67
CA MET A 56 -5.26 1.32 2.84
C MET A 56 -6.61 1.84 3.36
N VAL A 57 -6.76 1.84 4.67
CA VAL A 57 -7.87 2.48 5.39
C VAL A 57 -7.31 3.64 6.20
N PHE A 58 -7.66 4.86 5.81
CA PHE A 58 -7.28 6.07 6.51
C PHE A 58 -8.50 6.61 7.27
N THR A 59 -8.43 6.61 8.61
CA THR A 59 -9.64 6.78 9.43
C THR A 59 -9.40 7.37 10.81
N ASP A 60 -10.44 8.02 11.35
CA ASP A 60 -10.55 8.39 12.77
C ASP A 60 -11.32 7.37 13.62
N LEU A 61 -11.68 6.23 13.02
CA LEU A 61 -12.56 5.19 13.56
C LEU A 61 -13.97 5.67 13.91
N ASN A 62 -14.34 6.88 13.47
CA ASN A 62 -15.62 7.50 13.76
C ASN A 62 -16.33 7.83 12.45
N LYS A 63 -16.15 9.06 11.93
CA LYS A 63 -16.91 9.57 10.78
C LYS A 63 -16.15 9.53 9.47
N ALA A 64 -14.83 9.42 9.52
CA ALA A 64 -13.99 9.44 8.34
C ALA A 64 -13.46 8.04 8.05
N TRP A 65 -13.91 7.44 6.95
CA TRP A 65 -13.39 6.16 6.46
C TRP A 65 -13.00 6.31 5.00
N LEU A 66 -11.72 6.60 4.76
CA LEU A 66 -11.16 6.77 3.42
C LEU A 66 -10.42 5.51 3.03
N PHE A 67 -10.83 4.91 1.92
CA PHE A 67 -10.21 3.73 1.35
C PHE A 67 -9.34 4.13 0.18
N TYR A 68 -8.09 3.67 0.15
CA TYR A 68 -7.18 3.86 -0.97
C TYR A 68 -6.70 2.52 -1.51
N TRP A 69 -6.65 2.39 -2.84
CA TRP A 69 -6.08 1.23 -3.51
C TRP A 69 -5.52 1.62 -4.88
N PHE A 70 -4.76 0.71 -5.50
CA PHE A 70 -4.28 0.92 -6.85
C PHE A 70 -5.26 0.41 -7.91
N THR A 71 -5.28 1.04 -9.07
CA THR A 71 -5.90 0.50 -10.29
C THR A 71 -4.88 -0.28 -11.13
N ASN A 72 -5.34 -0.92 -12.21
CA ASN A 72 -4.45 -1.63 -13.15
C ASN A 72 -3.44 -0.68 -13.80
N ASP A 73 -3.82 0.58 -13.99
CA ASP A 73 -2.98 1.63 -14.56
C ASP A 73 -2.02 2.26 -13.54
N LYS A 74 -1.81 1.59 -12.39
CA LYS A 74 -0.95 2.02 -11.28
C LYS A 74 -1.35 3.37 -10.65
N GLN A 75 -2.60 3.81 -10.83
CA GLN A 75 -3.12 5.02 -10.21
C GLN A 75 -3.67 4.71 -8.82
N VAL A 76 -3.55 5.66 -7.89
CA VAL A 76 -4.23 5.59 -6.59
C VAL A 76 -5.64 6.14 -6.76
N VAL A 77 -6.64 5.37 -6.35
CA VAL A 77 -8.05 5.81 -6.26
C VAL A 77 -8.49 5.83 -4.82
N MET A 78 -9.52 6.63 -4.54
CA MET A 78 -10.07 6.84 -3.20
C MET A 78 -11.58 6.67 -3.21
N SER A 79 -12.12 6.04 -2.15
CA SER A 79 -13.54 6.12 -1.81
C SER A 79 -13.73 6.50 -0.35
N GLN A 80 -14.73 7.35 -0.10
CA GLN A 80 -15.11 7.77 1.24
C GLN A 80 -16.40 7.07 1.65
N ILE A 81 -16.38 6.48 2.85
CA ILE A 81 -17.52 5.80 3.45
C ILE A 81 -17.97 6.56 4.70
N GLU A 82 -19.26 6.79 4.82
CA GLU A 82 -19.82 7.66 5.87
C GLU A 82 -20.03 6.94 7.21
N THR A 83 -20.13 5.61 7.19
CA THR A 83 -20.46 4.82 8.38
C THR A 83 -19.46 3.71 8.63
N SER A 84 -19.17 3.46 9.91
CA SER A 84 -18.29 2.36 10.32
C SER A 84 -18.86 0.99 9.95
N GLY A 85 -20.19 0.80 9.99
CA GLY A 85 -20.82 -0.47 9.61
C GLY A 85 -20.62 -0.82 8.13
N GLU A 86 -20.75 0.16 7.24
CA GLU A 86 -20.47 -0.03 5.81
C GLU A 86 -18.97 -0.22 5.57
N ALA A 87 -18.11 0.57 6.23
CA ALA A 87 -16.67 0.44 6.10
C ALA A 87 -16.18 -0.96 6.53
N ILE A 88 -16.66 -1.48 7.66
CA ILE A 88 -16.35 -2.85 8.12
C ILE A 88 -16.81 -3.89 7.11
N THR A 89 -18.03 -3.74 6.58
CA THR A 89 -18.56 -4.65 5.55
C THR A 89 -17.66 -4.68 4.30
N ILE A 90 -17.17 -3.52 3.86
CA ILE A 90 -16.24 -3.41 2.73
C ILE A 90 -14.91 -4.09 3.06
N ILE A 91 -14.34 -3.86 4.26
CA ILE A 91 -13.10 -4.50 4.71
C ILE A 91 -13.26 -6.03 4.67
N GLU A 92 -14.31 -6.58 5.26
CA GLU A 92 -14.57 -8.02 5.30
C GLU A 92 -14.65 -8.63 3.89
N ARG A 93 -15.41 -8.00 2.98
CA ARG A 93 -15.54 -8.47 1.59
C ARG A 93 -14.22 -8.38 0.82
N ALA A 94 -13.50 -7.28 0.96
CA ALA A 94 -12.23 -7.02 0.28
C ALA A 94 -11.12 -8.01 0.69
N LEU A 95 -11.21 -8.58 1.90
CA LEU A 95 -10.29 -9.60 2.41
C LEU A 95 -10.61 -11.00 1.87
N VAL A 96 -11.89 -11.34 1.66
CA VAL A 96 -12.30 -12.65 1.12
C VAL A 96 -12.01 -12.76 -0.38
N ARG A 97 -12.36 -11.74 -1.17
CA ARG A 97 -12.38 -11.81 -2.65
C ARG A 97 -11.05 -11.58 -3.36
N SER A 98 -10.02 -11.08 -2.68
CA SER A 98 -8.68 -10.89 -3.28
C SER A 98 -7.96 -12.21 -3.65
N SER A 99 -8.62 -13.36 -3.49
CA SER A 99 -8.11 -14.70 -3.76
C SER A 99 -8.61 -15.30 -5.09
N ILE A 100 -9.63 -14.73 -5.74
CA ILE A 100 -10.28 -15.30 -6.93
C ILE A 100 -10.76 -14.16 -7.85
N ALA A 101 -9.92 -13.75 -8.82
CA ALA A 101 -10.40 -12.91 -9.91
C ALA A 101 -11.00 -13.80 -11.00
N THR A 102 -12.32 -13.93 -11.04
CA THR A 102 -13.03 -14.41 -12.25
C THR A 102 -14.07 -13.38 -12.65
N THR A 103 -13.85 -12.86 -13.85
CA THR A 103 -14.61 -11.81 -14.53
C THR A 103 -16.09 -12.16 -14.60
N THR A 104 -16.97 -11.39 -13.96
CA THR A 104 -18.36 -11.27 -14.42
C THR A 104 -18.86 -9.85 -14.25
N THR A 105 -19.22 -9.26 -15.38
CA THR A 105 -19.63 -7.87 -15.57
C THR A 105 -21.08 -7.67 -15.13
N THR A 106 -21.33 -6.76 -14.19
CA THR A 106 -22.58 -5.99 -14.11
C THR A 106 -22.35 -4.75 -13.25
N THR A 107 -22.91 -3.61 -13.67
CA THR A 107 -22.91 -2.27 -13.03
C THR A 107 -22.09 -2.17 -11.75
N VAL A 108 -20.83 -1.77 -11.89
CA VAL A 108 -19.87 -1.77 -10.80
C VAL A 108 -20.11 -0.54 -9.94
N ASP A 109 -20.67 -0.76 -8.76
CA ASP A 109 -20.63 0.22 -7.68
C ASP A 109 -19.15 0.54 -7.38
N PRO A 110 -18.73 1.82 -7.39
CA PRO A 110 -17.34 2.21 -7.16
C PRO A 110 -16.78 1.69 -5.83
N ASN A 111 -17.62 1.45 -4.81
CA ASN A 111 -17.21 0.81 -3.55
C ASN A 111 -16.86 -0.68 -3.72
N PHE A 112 -17.36 -1.35 -4.76
CA PHE A 112 -17.03 -2.75 -5.07
C PHE A 112 -15.75 -2.90 -5.89
N LEU A 113 -15.18 -1.82 -6.43
CA LEU A 113 -13.91 -1.89 -7.18
C LEU A 113 -12.72 -2.31 -6.32
N ILE A 114 -12.75 -2.00 -5.02
CA ILE A 114 -11.69 -2.37 -4.08
C ILE A 114 -11.55 -3.90 -3.94
N GLU A 115 -12.62 -4.66 -4.17
CA GLU A 115 -12.59 -6.13 -4.16
C GLU A 115 -11.81 -6.70 -5.35
N MET A 116 -11.78 -5.95 -6.47
CA MET A 116 -11.10 -6.30 -7.72
C MET A 116 -9.74 -5.62 -7.88
N ARG A 117 -9.23 -4.97 -6.82
CA ARG A 117 -7.95 -4.26 -6.85
C ARG A 117 -6.80 -5.18 -7.30
N PRO A 118 -5.93 -4.75 -8.21
CA PRO A 118 -4.77 -5.51 -8.63
C PRO A 118 -3.61 -5.42 -7.65
N LYS A 119 -2.73 -6.42 -7.72
CA LYS A 119 -1.37 -6.31 -7.21
C LYS A 119 -0.52 -5.55 -8.21
N VAL A 120 -0.14 -4.31 -7.89
CA VAL A 120 0.72 -3.50 -8.76
C VAL A 120 2.18 -3.88 -8.57
N LYS A 121 2.90 -4.08 -9.67
CA LYS A 121 4.36 -4.16 -9.69
C LYS A 121 4.94 -2.79 -10.01
N PHE A 122 5.81 -2.30 -9.13
CA PHE A 122 6.59 -1.10 -9.37
C PHE A 122 7.93 -1.51 -9.99
N ASP A 123 8.08 -1.16 -11.26
CA ASP A 123 9.32 -1.32 -12.01
C ASP A 123 9.99 0.06 -12.00
N PHE A 124 11.18 0.15 -11.41
CA PHE A 124 11.93 1.40 -11.27
C PHE A 124 13.01 1.52 -12.34
N ASP A 125 12.77 0.91 -13.50
CA ASP A 125 13.69 0.90 -14.63
C ASP A 125 13.92 2.34 -15.10
N ASP A 126 15.18 2.76 -15.08
CA ASP A 126 15.63 3.98 -15.73
C ASP A 126 16.56 3.55 -16.88
N ASP A 127 16.00 3.44 -18.08
CA ASP A 127 16.73 2.99 -19.27
C ASP A 127 17.91 3.91 -19.64
N ASN A 128 18.02 5.09 -19.01
CA ASN A 128 19.11 6.03 -19.20
C ASN A 128 20.14 6.02 -18.05
N ASP A 129 19.93 5.21 -17.00
CA ASP A 129 20.88 5.11 -15.88
C ASP A 129 22.00 4.12 -16.21
N ILE A 130 23.23 4.63 -16.25
CA ILE A 130 24.46 3.89 -16.63
C ILE A 130 24.74 2.74 -15.64
N ALA A 131 24.17 2.81 -14.44
CA ALA A 131 24.21 1.75 -13.43
C ALA A 131 22.78 1.30 -13.10
N ASN A 132 22.13 0.61 -14.04
CA ASN A 132 20.82 0.03 -13.79
C ASN A 132 20.92 -1.01 -12.66
N MET A 133 20.41 -0.65 -11.47
CA MET A 133 20.43 -1.50 -10.28
C MET A 133 19.75 -2.86 -10.47
N LYS A 134 18.93 -3.02 -11.53
CA LYS A 134 18.32 -4.29 -11.89
C LYS A 134 19.34 -5.38 -12.19
N ASP A 135 20.47 -5.01 -12.81
CA ASP A 135 21.54 -5.96 -13.13
C ASP A 135 22.24 -6.50 -11.86
N MET A 136 22.10 -5.81 -10.73
CA MET A 136 22.62 -6.26 -9.44
C MET A 136 21.60 -7.07 -8.62
N PHE A 137 20.35 -7.17 -9.07
CA PHE A 137 19.32 -7.91 -8.31
C PHE A 137 19.59 -9.41 -8.28
N ASP A 138 20.27 -9.96 -9.29
CA ASP A 138 20.65 -11.38 -9.30
C ASP A 138 21.65 -11.73 -8.18
N ASP A 139 22.43 -10.76 -7.70
CA ASP A 139 23.41 -10.91 -6.61
C ASP A 139 22.85 -10.50 -5.23
N MET A 140 21.61 -10.01 -5.15
CA MET A 140 20.97 -9.51 -3.93
C MET A 140 19.91 -10.48 -3.40
N THR A 141 19.72 -10.48 -2.08
CA THR A 141 18.60 -11.19 -1.46
C THR A 141 17.27 -10.47 -1.71
N GLU A 142 16.15 -11.21 -1.66
CA GLU A 142 14.80 -10.62 -1.81
C GLU A 142 14.54 -9.48 -0.83
N LYS A 143 15.07 -9.59 0.40
CA LYS A 143 14.95 -8.56 1.43
C LYS A 143 15.70 -7.29 1.03
N GLU A 144 16.90 -7.41 0.48
CA GLU A 144 17.70 -6.27 0.03
C GLU A 144 17.05 -5.58 -1.18
N ILE A 145 16.54 -6.36 -2.14
CA ILE A 145 15.78 -5.85 -3.28
C ILE A 145 14.54 -5.09 -2.79
N THR A 146 13.79 -5.67 -1.85
CA THR A 146 12.59 -5.05 -1.26
C THR A 146 12.94 -3.74 -0.56
N GLY A 147 13.98 -3.74 0.28
CA GLY A 147 14.46 -2.54 0.95
C GLY A 147 14.90 -1.45 -0.03
N TRP A 148 15.60 -1.83 -1.09
CA TRP A 148 15.98 -0.91 -2.16
C TRP A 148 14.75 -0.30 -2.85
N LYS A 149 13.75 -1.11 -3.21
CA LYS A 149 12.50 -0.65 -3.85
C LYS A 149 11.74 0.32 -2.96
N VAL A 150 11.63 0.02 -1.66
CA VAL A 150 10.99 0.93 -0.68
C VAL A 150 11.71 2.27 -0.63
N ARG A 151 13.05 2.26 -0.47
CA ARG A 151 13.84 3.51 -0.43
C ARG A 151 13.71 4.31 -1.74
N ARG A 152 13.73 3.64 -2.90
CA ARG A 152 13.58 4.29 -4.20
C ARG A 152 12.20 4.94 -4.33
N ALA A 153 11.13 4.24 -3.95
CA ALA A 153 9.78 4.78 -3.97
C ALA A 153 9.64 6.02 -3.09
N LEU A 154 10.10 5.95 -1.83
CA LEU A 154 10.03 7.08 -0.90
C LEU A 154 10.81 8.29 -1.39
N ARG A 155 12.01 8.07 -1.96
CA ARG A 155 12.82 9.16 -2.53
C ARG A 155 12.10 9.85 -3.70
N LEU A 156 11.44 9.09 -4.57
CA LEU A 156 10.67 9.66 -5.69
C LEU A 156 9.49 10.49 -5.17
N LEU A 157 8.79 10.00 -4.14
CA LEU A 157 7.70 10.75 -3.50
C LEU A 157 8.19 12.06 -2.89
N GLN A 158 9.30 12.06 -2.15
CA GLN A 158 9.86 13.29 -1.57
C GLN A 158 10.26 14.33 -2.62
N ASN A 159 10.69 13.88 -3.79
CA ASN A 159 11.08 14.75 -4.90
C ASN A 159 9.90 15.16 -5.78
N THR A 160 8.69 14.64 -5.54
CA THR A 160 7.48 14.97 -6.30
C THR A 160 6.92 16.31 -5.83
N PRO A 161 6.78 17.32 -6.70
CA PRO A 161 6.23 18.62 -6.32
C PRO A 161 4.85 18.50 -5.65
N GLY A 162 4.68 19.17 -4.52
CA GLY A 162 3.43 19.14 -3.75
C GLY A 162 3.24 17.91 -2.84
N PHE A 163 4.06 16.86 -3.00
CA PHE A 163 4.01 15.70 -2.13
C PHE A 163 4.93 15.91 -0.93
N GLN A 164 4.34 16.00 0.26
CA GLN A 164 5.06 16.28 1.51
C GLN A 164 4.90 15.12 2.47
N LEU A 165 6.02 14.48 2.80
CA LEU A 165 6.10 13.47 3.84
C LEU A 165 6.68 14.06 5.11
N ASP A 166 6.20 13.58 6.26
CA ASP A 166 6.84 13.84 7.54
C ASP A 166 8.30 13.35 7.48
N LYS A 167 9.22 14.17 7.99
CA LYS A 167 10.64 13.84 8.02
C LYS A 167 10.90 12.60 8.87
N ASP A 168 10.19 12.46 9.98
CA ASP A 168 10.31 11.32 10.88
C ASP A 168 9.91 10.01 10.19
N TYR A 169 8.93 10.08 9.28
CA TYR A 169 8.48 8.95 8.47
C TYR A 169 9.59 8.45 7.52
N VAL A 170 10.29 9.37 6.87
CA VAL A 170 11.35 9.04 5.91
C VAL A 170 12.58 8.48 6.61
N ASP A 171 13.00 9.14 7.70
CA ASP A 171 14.19 8.73 8.47
C ASP A 171 13.98 7.32 9.06
N MET A 172 12.76 7.03 9.53
CA MET A 172 12.38 5.70 10.02
C MET A 172 12.54 4.63 8.94
N TYR A 173 11.93 4.78 7.77
CA TYR A 173 12.03 3.78 6.71
C TYR A 173 13.45 3.66 6.14
N SER A 174 14.20 4.74 6.15
CA SER A 174 15.62 4.73 5.78
C SER A 174 16.44 3.86 6.74
N SER A 175 16.18 3.97 8.05
CA SER A 175 16.87 3.16 9.09
C SER A 175 16.43 1.69 9.12
N MET A 176 15.20 1.39 8.73
CA MET A 176 14.67 0.01 8.78
C MET A 176 15.23 -0.88 7.67
N TYR A 177 15.71 -0.28 6.59
CA TYR A 177 16.27 -0.98 5.43
C TYR A 177 17.74 -0.64 5.16
N SER A 178 18.41 0.11 6.05
CA SER A 178 19.86 0.36 6.02
C SER A 178 20.71 -0.84 6.45
#